data_AF-A0A2E0JBB5-F1
#
_entry.id   AF-A0A2E0JBB5-F1
#
_cell.length_a   1.000
_cell.length_b   1.000
_cell.length_c   1.000
_cell.angle_alpha   90.00
_cell.angle_beta   90.00
_cell.angle_gamma   90.00
#
_symmetry.space_group_name_H-M   'P 1'
#
loop_
_entity.id
_entity.type
_entity.pdbx_description
1 polymer ?
#
loop_
_entity_poly.entity_id
_entity_poly.type
_entity_poly.pdbx_seq_one_letter_code
_entity_poly.pdbx_strand_id
1 'polypeptide(L)'
;MTGATAIDEAEALRRILDIAAALLRAEDVGPEDHFLALGGDSLLAPMLARKIEGVTGTRPALADIFSSSFKDLAKIVASRTPNG
;
A
#
# COMPACT_ATOMS: atom_id res chain seq x y z
N MET A 1 -6.74 24.55 12.98
CA MET A 1 -6.00 24.36 11.71
C MET A 1 -5.32 23.00 11.78
N THR A 2 -6.01 21.93 11.37
CA THR A 2 -5.41 20.59 11.32
C THR A 2 -4.87 20.42 9.91
N GLY A 3 -3.59 20.72 9.72
CA GLY A 3 -2.92 20.42 8.46
C GLY A 3 -2.82 18.91 8.32
N ALA A 4 -3.77 18.30 7.61
CA ALA A 4 -3.64 16.91 7.17
C ALA A 4 -2.35 16.84 6.35
N THR A 5 -1.28 16.36 6.98
CA THR A 5 0.00 16.23 6.31
C THR A 5 -0.17 15.07 5.35
N ALA A 6 -0.30 15.38 4.06
CA ALA A 6 -0.29 14.36 3.02
C ALA A 6 1.00 13.52 3.21
N ILE A 7 0.86 12.20 3.25
CA ILE A 7 2.01 11.31 3.36
C ILE A 7 2.83 11.45 2.06
N ASP A 8 4.15 11.61 2.20
CA ASP A 8 5.05 11.59 1.05
C ASP A 8 4.98 10.24 0.33
N GLU A 9 5.04 10.23 -1.01
CA GLU A 9 5.00 9.01 -1.82
C GLU A 9 6.09 8.00 -1.39
N ALA A 10 7.30 8.50 -1.10
CA ALA A 10 8.42 7.68 -0.64
C ALA A 10 8.14 7.02 0.72
N GLU A 11 7.50 7.74 1.63
CA GLU A 11 7.11 7.22 2.94
C GLU A 11 5.96 6.21 2.81
N ALA A 12 4.95 6.51 1.98
CA ALA A 12 3.87 5.58 1.68
C ALA A 12 4.42 4.28 1.08
N LEU A 13 5.34 4.39 0.11
CA LEU A 13 5.99 3.25 -0.52
C LEU A 13 6.74 2.40 0.51
N ARG A 14 7.58 3.02 1.35
CA ARG A 14 8.33 2.31 2.39
C ARG A 14 7.40 1.50 3.29
N ARG A 15 6.32 2.12 3.77
CA ARG A 15 5.34 1.44 4.65
C ARG A 15 4.60 0.32 3.94
N ILE A 16 4.20 0.53 2.68
CA ILE A 16 3.53 -0.49 1.87
C ILE A 16 4.44 -1.71 1.69
N LEU A 17 5.72 -1.50 1.36
CA LEU A 17 6.70 -2.59 1.19
C LEU A 17 6.90 -3.36 2.49
N ASP A 18 7.07 -2.68 3.63
CA ASP A 18 7.24 -3.33 4.93
C ASP A 18 6.01 -4.18 5.30
N ILE A 19 4.80 -3.67 5.05
CA ILE A 19 3.54 -4.41 5.29
C ILE A 19 3.43 -5.60 4.35
N ALA A 20 3.74 -5.43 3.07
CA ALA A 20 3.67 -6.48 2.07
C ALA A 20 4.66 -7.61 2.37
N ALA A 21 5.91 -7.28 2.70
CA ALA A 21 6.94 -8.25 3.10
C ALA A 21 6.48 -9.08 4.31
N ALA A 22 5.91 -8.42 5.33
CA ALA A 22 5.40 -9.10 6.51
C ALA A 22 4.18 -10.02 6.23
N LEU A 23 3.28 -9.60 5.34
CA LEU A 23 2.09 -10.39 4.97
C LEU A 23 2.43 -11.58 4.08
N LEU A 24 3.32 -11.38 3.12
CA LEU A 24 3.70 -12.37 2.11
C LEU A 24 4.85 -13.28 2.57
N ARG A 25 5.47 -12.95 3.70
CA ARG A 25 6.70 -13.61 4.20
C ARG A 25 7.81 -13.61 3.14
N ALA A 26 7.90 -12.52 2.39
CA ALA A 26 8.93 -12.29 1.38
C ALA A 26 10.10 -11.51 1.99
N GLU A 27 11.33 -11.93 1.72
CA GLU A 27 12.55 -11.30 2.25
C GLU A 27 12.92 -10.00 1.50
N ASP A 28 12.69 -9.96 0.19
CA ASP A 28 12.93 -8.78 -0.66
C ASP A 28 11.66 -8.45 -1.45
N VAL A 29 11.03 -7.33 -1.10
CA VAL A 29 9.89 -6.77 -1.83
C VAL A 29 10.38 -5.46 -2.46
N GLY A 30 10.45 -5.46 -3.79
CA GLY A 30 10.84 -4.31 -4.58
C GLY A 30 9.67 -3.36 -4.87
N PRO A 31 9.95 -2.09 -5.20
CA PRO A 31 8.92 -1.09 -5.52
C PRO A 31 8.15 -1.40 -6.80
N GLU A 32 8.77 -2.10 -7.76
CA GLU A 32 8.16 -2.49 -9.03
C GLU A 32 7.46 -3.86 -8.93
N ASP A 33 7.55 -4.54 -7.78
CA ASP A 33 6.89 -5.83 -7.60
C ASP A 33 5.38 -5.68 -7.48
N HIS A 34 4.70 -6.75 -7.90
CA HIS A 34 3.26 -6.86 -7.83
C HIS A 34 2.85 -7.81 -6.71
N PHE A 35 1.78 -7.46 -6.01
CA PHE A 35 1.25 -8.25 -4.90
C PHE A 35 0.99 -9.71 -5.28
N LEU A 36 0.38 -9.94 -6.45
CA LEU A 36 0.10 -11.28 -6.97
C LEU A 36 1.37 -12.06 -7.35
N ALA A 37 2.40 -11.38 -7.87
CA ALA A 37 3.65 -12.01 -8.29
C ALA A 37 4.43 -12.59 -7.10
N LEU A 38 4.26 -11.99 -5.92
CA LEU A 38 4.89 -12.42 -4.67
C LEU A 38 4.04 -13.42 -3.86
N GLY A 39 2.99 -13.99 -4.47
CA GLY A 39 2.12 -14.97 -3.82
C GLY A 39 0.94 -14.36 -3.05
N GLY A 40 0.63 -13.08 -3.26
CA GLY A 40 -0.55 -12.44 -2.72
C GLY A 40 -1.85 -12.99 -3.31
N ASP A 41 -2.91 -13.02 -2.50
CA ASP A 41 -4.21 -13.57 -2.86
C ASP A 41 -5.39 -12.67 -2.42
N SER A 42 -6.61 -13.12 -2.70
CA SER A 42 -7.84 -12.42 -2.36
C SER A 42 -8.16 -12.34 -0.86
N LEU A 43 -7.52 -13.16 -0.02
CA LEU A 43 -7.63 -13.11 1.44
C LEU A 43 -6.63 -12.12 2.05
N LEU A 44 -5.43 -12.06 1.49
CA LEU A 44 -4.36 -11.16 1.91
C LEU A 44 -4.58 -9.71 1.44
N ALA A 45 -5.16 -9.50 0.26
CA ALA A 45 -5.37 -8.14 -0.28
C ALA A 45 -6.25 -7.23 0.61
N PRO A 46 -7.39 -7.68 1.16
CA PRO A 46 -8.17 -6.90 2.12
C PRO A 46 -7.39 -6.56 3.40
N MET A 47 -6.50 -7.46 3.84
CA MET A 47 -5.65 -7.22 5.01
C MET A 47 -4.56 -6.18 4.71
N LEU A 48 -3.96 -6.25 3.53
CA LEU A 48 -3.02 -5.23 3.04
C LEU A 48 -3.70 -3.85 2.98
N ALA A 49 -4.88 -3.77 2.34
CA ALA A 49 -5.63 -2.51 2.24
C ALA A 49 -5.92 -1.87 3.61
N ARG A 50 -6.37 -2.68 4.57
CA ARG A 50 -6.67 -2.22 5.93
C ARG A 50 -5.42 -1.77 6.70
N LYS A 51 -4.29 -2.47 6.53
CA LYS A 51 -3.02 -2.08 7.16
C LYS A 51 -2.47 -0.78 6.56
N ILE A 52 -2.56 -0.62 5.23
CA ILE A 52 -2.18 0.62 4.54
C ILE A 52 -3.03 1.77 5.07
N GLU A 53 -4.35 1.64 5.09
CA GLU A 53 -5.27 2.63 5.66
C GLU A 53 -4.89 3.03 7.10
N GLY A 54 -4.55 2.06 7.95
CA GLY A 54 -4.15 2.33 9.33
C GLY A 54 -2.85 3.13 9.48
N VAL A 55 -1.94 3.09 8.50
CA VAL A 55 -0.65 3.80 8.56
C VAL A 55 -0.56 5.03 7.67
N THR A 56 -1.40 5.15 6.65
CA THR A 56 -1.42 6.28 5.71
C THR A 56 -2.66 7.15 5.84
N GLY A 57 -3.72 6.66 6.50
CA GLY A 57 -5.04 7.31 6.55
C GLY A 57 -5.84 7.15 5.27
N THR A 58 -5.31 6.46 4.25
CA THR A 58 -5.95 6.31 2.95
C THR A 58 -6.00 4.84 2.54
N ARG A 59 -7.21 4.37 2.26
CA ARG A 59 -7.44 2.99 1.82
C ARG A 59 -7.34 2.85 0.29
N PRO A 60 -6.41 2.04 -0.23
CA PRO A 60 -6.38 1.70 -1.66
C PRO A 60 -7.56 0.80 -2.04
N ALA A 61 -7.99 0.86 -3.31
CA ALA A 61 -8.98 -0.10 -3.79
C ALA A 61 -8.32 -1.48 -3.99
N LEU A 62 -9.08 -2.56 -3.84
CA LEU A 62 -8.55 -3.91 -4.09
C LEU A 62 -8.10 -4.08 -5.54
N ALA A 63 -8.79 -3.45 -6.49
CA ALA A 63 -8.39 -3.45 -7.90
C ALA A 63 -6.98 -2.84 -8.10
N ASP A 64 -6.68 -1.75 -7.40
CA ASP A 64 -5.35 -1.11 -7.44
C ASP A 64 -4.27 -2.06 -6.89
N ILE A 65 -4.56 -2.77 -5.79
CA ILE A 65 -3.63 -3.75 -5.19
C ILE A 65 -3.31 -4.90 -6.16
N PHE A 66 -4.30 -5.36 -6.94
CA PHE A 66 -4.10 -6.46 -7.88
C PHE A 66 -3.47 -6.03 -9.20
N SER A 67 -3.71 -4.79 -9.63
CA SER A 67 -3.31 -4.31 -10.97
C SER A 67 -2.06 -3.43 -10.98
N SER A 68 -1.65 -2.86 -9.84
CA SER A 68 -0.55 -1.92 -9.75
C SER A 68 0.68 -2.51 -9.06
N SER A 69 1.85 -1.94 -9.36
CA SER A 69 3.08 -2.15 -8.57
C SER A 69 2.94 -1.48 -7.20
N PHE A 70 3.79 -1.84 -6.23
CA PHE A 70 3.79 -1.15 -4.92
C PHE A 70 4.10 0.34 -5.04
N LYS A 71 4.95 0.75 -5.99
CA LYS A 71 5.24 2.15 -6.29
C LYS A 71 4.04 2.89 -6.82
N ASP A 72 3.31 2.33 -7.78
CA ASP A 72 2.11 2.98 -8.29
C ASP A 72 0.97 2.97 -7.25
N LEU A 73 0.89 1.94 -6.42
CA LEU A 73 0.00 1.91 -5.27
C LEU A 73 0.30 3.05 -4.28
N ALA A 74 1.58 3.30 -4.00
CA ALA A 74 2.02 4.40 -3.14
C ALA A 74 1.62 5.77 -3.72
N LYS A 75 1.78 5.98 -5.03
CA LYS A 75 1.31 7.20 -5.72
C LYS A 75 -0.20 7.40 -5.56
N ILE A 76 -0.97 6.33 -5.73
CA ILE A 76 -2.44 6.38 -5.58
C ILE A 76 -2.81 6.74 -4.14
N VAL A 77 -2.12 6.17 -3.16
CA VAL A 77 -2.38 6.42 -1.74
C VAL A 77 -1.97 7.84 -1.34
N ALA A 78 -0.83 8.34 -1.82
CA ALA A 78 -0.34 9.69 -1.53
C ALA A 78 -1.16 10.79 -2.25
N SER A 79 -1.69 10.51 -3.44
CA SER A 79 -2.54 11.45 -4.17
C SER A 79 -3.98 11.52 -3.66
N ARG A 80 -4.45 10.49 -2.94
CA ARG A 80 -5.76 10.49 -2.30
C ARG A 80 -5.67 11.13 -0.92
N THR A 81 -6.32 12.27 -0.74
CA THR A 81 -6.53 12.88 0.59
C THR A 81 -7.19 11.86 1.53
N PRO A 82 -6.80 11.81 2.82
CA PRO A 82 -7.41 10.91 3.80
C PRO A 82 -8.93 11.12 3.82
N ASN A 83 -9.72 10.08 3.58
CA ASN A 83 -11.16 10.16 3.75
C ASN A 83 -11.43 10.26 5.25
N GLY A 84 -11.94 11.44 5.67
CA GLY A 84 -12.33 11.74 7.05
C GLY A 84 -13.56 10.98 7.52
#